data_AF-A0A945FWG7-F1
#
_entry.id   AF-A0A945FWG7-F1
#
_cell.length_a   1.000
_cell.length_b   1.000
_cell.length_c   1.000
_cell.angle_alpha   90.00
_cell.angle_beta   90.00
_cell.angle_gamma   90.00
#
_symmetry.space_group_name_H-M   'P 1'
#
loop_
_entity.id
_entity.type
_entity.pdbx_description
1 polymer ?
#
loop_
_entity_poly.entity_id
_entity_poly.type
_entity_poly.pdbx_seq_one_letter_code
_entity_poly.pdbx_strand_id
1 'polypeptide(L)' 'MNITLHIIRRTTAMHLLQSGVDISVIALWLGHESTAMTHIYTEADQAMKEAAFAKLQEPDA' A
#
# COMPACT_ATOMS: atom_id res chain seq x y z
N MET A 1 -14.10 20.33 2.05
CA MET A 1 -13.24 19.14 2.22
C MET A 1 -13.79 18.35 3.39
N ASN A 2 -14.48 17.24 3.13
CA ASN A 2 -15.15 16.46 4.19
C ASN A 2 -14.21 15.35 4.66
N ILE A 3 -13.64 15.54 5.85
CA ILE A 3 -12.85 14.51 6.50
C ILE A 3 -13.81 13.52 7.14
N THR A 4 -13.75 12.27 6.71
CA THR A 4 -14.51 11.16 7.31
C THR A 4 -13.55 10.14 7.90
N LEU A 5 -14.03 9.31 8.83
CA LEU A 5 -13.25 8.22 9.44
C LEU A 5 -12.61 7.29 8.40
N HIS A 6 -13.25 7.14 7.24
CA HIS A 6 -12.72 6.35 6.12
C HIS A 6 -11.43 6.93 5.53
N ILE A 7 -11.28 8.27 5.51
CA ILE A 7 -10.07 8.93 5.02
C ILE A 7 -8.92 8.68 5.99
N ILE A 8 -9.16 8.80 7.30
CA ILE A 8 -8.14 8.52 8.33
C ILE A 8 -7.65 7.07 8.20
N ARG A 9 -8.58 6.11 8.08
CA ARG A 9 -8.26 4.70 7.87
C ARG A 9 -7.38 4.47 6.63
N ARG A 10 -7.70 5.10 5.51
CA ARG A 10 -6.91 5.03 4.27
C ARG A 10 -5.51 5.62 4.45
N THR A 11 -5.40 6.77 5.11
CA THR A 11 -4.11 7.44 5.35
C THR A 11 -3.19 6.62 6.26
N THR A 12 -3.74 5.98 7.31
CA THR A 12 -2.97 5.09 8.18
C THR A 12 -2.49 3.85 7.43
N ALA A 13 -3.36 3.23 6.62
CA ALA A 13 -2.99 2.08 5.80
C ALA A 13 -1.84 2.39 4.82
N MET A 14 -1.90 3.54 4.14
CA MET A 14 -0.85 4.01 3.23
C MET A 14 0.49 4.24 3.94
N HIS A 15 0.47 4.87 5.13
CA HIS A 15 1.72 5.08 5.89
C HIS A 15 2.37 3.77 6.32
N LEU A 16 1.58 2.77 6.74
CA LEU A 16 2.10 1.45 7.09
C LEU A 16 2.72 0.76 5.87
N LEU A 17 2.05 0.82 4.72
CA LEU A 17 2.55 0.24 3.47
C LEU A 17 3.87 0.90 3.04
N GLN A 18 3.94 2.23 3.10
CA GLN A 18 5.15 3.01 2.78
C GLN A 18 6.31 2.76 3.75
N SER A 19 6.02 2.44 5.00
CA SER A 19 7.04 2.00 5.97
C SER A 19 7.54 0.56 5.73
N GLY A 20 7.02 -0.13 4.71
CA GLY A 20 7.43 -1.48 4.34
C GLY A 20 6.70 -2.58 5.10
N VAL A 21 5.60 -2.28 5.78
CA VAL A 21 4.77 -3.30 6.42
C VAL A 21 4.02 -4.09 5.36
N ASP A 22 4.04 -5.42 5.48
CA ASP A 22 3.36 -6.31 4.54
C ASP A 22 1.85 -6.03 4.48
N ILE A 23 1.30 -6.09 3.28
CA ILE A 23 -0.11 -5.79 3.00
C ILE A 23 -1.08 -6.71 3.76
N SER A 24 -0.67 -7.96 4.04
CA SER A 24 -1.46 -8.93 4.80
C SER A 24 -1.52 -8.54 6.28
N VAL A 25 -0.43 -7.98 6.82
CA VAL A 25 -0.38 -7.45 8.19
C VAL A 25 -1.27 -6.20 8.30
N ILE A 26 -1.23 -5.31 7.30
CA ILE A 26 -2.10 -4.13 7.26
C ILE A 26 -3.56 -4.54 7.16
N ALA A 27 -3.91 -5.52 6.33
CA ALA A 27 -5.27 -6.05 6.22
C ALA A 27 -5.77 -6.63 7.55
N LEU A 28 -4.91 -7.37 8.27
CA LEU A 28 -5.22 -7.91 9.59
C LEU A 28 -5.46 -6.80 10.62
N TRP A 29 -4.61 -5.77 10.66
CA TRP A 29 -4.77 -4.62 11.57
C TRP A 29 -6.05 -3.82 11.30
N LEU A 30 -6.50 -3.78 10.05
CA LEU A 30 -7.74 -3.11 9.64
C LEU A 30 -8.99 -3.99 9.84
N GLY A 31 -8.82 -5.23 10.32
CA GLY A 31 -9.92 -6.17 10.55
C GLY A 31 -10.60 -6.63 9.27
N HIS A 32 -9.92 -6.56 8.13
CA HIS A 32 -10.47 -6.98 6.85
C HIS A 32 -10.25 -8.50 6.67
N GLU A 33 -11.34 -9.27 6.54
CA GLU A 33 -11.31 -10.69 6.14
C GLU A 33 -10.76 -10.87 4.71
N SER A 34 -10.84 -9.82 3.88
CA SER A 34 -10.36 -9.83 2.49
C SER A 34 -9.37 -8.69 2.23
N THR A 35 -8.24 -9.02 1.62
CA THR A 35 -7.19 -8.08 1.18
C THR A 35 -7.60 -7.23 -0.02
N ALA A 36 -8.77 -7.48 -0.64
CA ALA A 36 -9.25 -6.80 -1.85
C ALA A 36 -9.31 -5.27 -1.69
N MET A 37 -9.72 -4.78 -0.52
CA MET A 37 -9.77 -3.34 -0.23
C MET A 37 -8.40 -2.74 0.10
N THR A 38 -7.41 -3.58 0.41
CA THR A 38 -6.03 -3.18 0.73
C THR A 38 -5.15 -3.18 -0.53
N HIS A 39 -5.44 -4.02 -1.53
CA HIS A 39 -4.69 -4.10 -2.79
C HIS A 39 -4.69 -2.76 -3.56
N ILE A 40 -5.75 -1.97 -3.42
CA ILE A 40 -5.81 -0.62 -4.00
C ILE A 40 -4.68 0.30 -3.51
N TYR A 41 -4.10 0.03 -2.33
CA TYR A 41 -2.97 0.78 -1.81
C TYR A 41 -1.66 0.40 -2.49
N THR A 42 -1.48 -0.86 -2.88
CA THR A 42 -0.32 -1.32 -3.66
C THR A 42 -0.29 -0.68 -5.05
N GLU A 43 -1.46 -0.52 -5.68
CA GLU A 43 -1.57 0.15 -6.99
C GLU A 43 -1.37 1.66 -6.89
N ALA A 44 -1.75 2.26 -5.75
CA ALA A 44 -1.60 3.69 -5.50
C ALA A 44 -0.18 4.10 -5.08
N ASP A 45 0.62 3.17 -4.56
CA ASP A 45 1.95 3.49 -4.06
C ASP A 45 2.98 3.63 -5.19
N GLN A 46 3.34 4.88 -5.48
CA GLN A 46 4.30 5.22 -6.52
C GLN A 46 5.71 4.70 -6.20
N ALA A 47 6.10 4.61 -4.92
CA ALA A 47 7.40 4.07 -4.51
C ALA A 47 7.48 2.55 -4.74
N MET A 48 6.40 1.79 -4.55
CA MET A 48 6.31 0.38 -4.91
C MET A 48 6.40 0.17 -6.42
N LYS A 49 5.73 1.03 -7.20
CA LYS A 49 5.84 1.01 -8.67
C LYS A 49 7.27 1.31 -9.12
N GLU A 50 7.92 2.31 -8.54
CA GLU A 50 9.31 2.67 -8.82
C GLU A 50 10.28 1.56 -8.41
N ALA A 51 10.07 0.92 -7.26
CA ALA A 51 10.87 -0.23 -6.83
C ALA A 51 10.67 -1.45 -7.74
N ALA A 52 9.45 -1.70 -8.23
CA ALA A 52 9.18 -2.74 -9.22
C ALA A 52 9.84 -2.43 -10.57
N PHE A 53 9.79 -1.17 -11.03
CA PHE A 53 10.51 -0.72 -12.22
C PHE A 53 12.03 -0.87 -12.06
N ALA A 54 12.60 -0.49 -10.90
CA ALA A 54 14.02 -0.63 -10.63
C ALA A 54 14.47 -2.09 -10.62
N LYS A 55 13.65 -3.02 -10.11
CA LYS A 55 13.93 -4.48 -10.17
C LYS A 55 13.85 -5.07 -11.58
N LEU A 56 13.09 -4.45 -12.48
CA LEU A 56 13.07 -4.80 -13.91
C LEU A 56 14.24 -4.17 -14.68
N GLN A 57 14.88 -3.14 -14.10
CA GLN A 57 16.09 -2.50 -14.61
C GLN A 57 17.34 -2.99 -13.86
N GLU A 58 17.59 -4.30 -13.87
CA GLU A 58 18.95 -4.84 -13.69
C GLU A 58 19.49 -5.30 -15.05
N PRO A 59 20.79 -5.09 -15.30
CA PRO A 59 21.27 -4.23 -16.38
C PRO A 59 21.49 -4.97 -17.69
N ASP A 60 21.07 -4.38 -18.81
CA ASP A 60 21.70 -4.71 -20.09
C ASP A 60 23.10 -4.12 -20.08
N ALA A 61 24.07 -5.04 -20.20
CA ALA A 61 25.46 -4.81 -20.49
C ALA A 61 25.65 -4.44 -21.97
#